data_AF-A0A7S0I5K1-F1
#
_entry.id   AF-A0A7S0I5K1-F1
#
_cell.length_a   1.000
_cell.length_b   1.000
_cell.length_c   1.000
_cell.angle_alpha   90.00
_cell.angle_beta   90.00
_cell.angle_gamma   90.00
#
_symmetry.space_group_name_H-M   'P 1'
#
loop_
_entity.id
_entity.type
_entity.pdbx_description
1 polymer ?
#
loop_
_entity_poly.entity_id
_entity_poly.type
_entity_poly.pdbx_seq_one_letter_code
_entity_poly.pdbx_strand_id
1 'polypeptide(L)'
;LAAVRCCSSSPRGAGAKCISVCADDSMGDGAQKSRSAPKTCIEAFAATASQARTECKAQGMRLCRLEELRTHGSACCKSGCSMDAERVWTADSCHPTPTDLGRQRSEAAEAQALSARLQETRLRCGPLCNTSRPVFRGAGNLPFGTTTAPLECDALYALEDEASAGETRRPLLRSELPSRWIIEAYTMGGRYPLFPGQGMSNQYFGKTAMSPHWTASTVKKMVAQARLRALPGNYGVDETNRLLDGLEKAQLRGRTVLVIGSENPWVEAACLASGAAHVTTLEYGRITTDHPKLSTYTPSEFRQRRQEGKLPSFGAIVTFSSVEHSGLGRYGDALNPWGDLIAIARAWCVAATDAKLVIG
;
A
#
# COMPACT_ATOMS: atom_id res chain seq x y z
N LEU A 1 5.99 -19.01 -36.28
CA LEU A 1 5.59 -20.26 -35.58
C LEU A 1 5.99 -20.10 -34.12
N ALA A 2 5.27 -20.73 -33.19
CA ALA A 2 5.50 -20.55 -31.75
C ALA A 2 4.99 -21.77 -30.96
N ALA A 3 5.45 -21.89 -29.72
CA ALA A 3 5.11 -22.98 -28.83
C ALA A 3 3.66 -22.90 -28.30
N VAL A 4 3.10 -24.05 -27.94
CA VAL A 4 1.69 -24.18 -27.52
C VAL A 4 1.57 -24.43 -26.03
N ARG A 5 0.87 -23.53 -25.34
CA ARG A 5 0.49 -23.69 -23.92
C ARG A 5 -1.01 -23.54 -23.75
N CYS A 6 -1.59 -24.47 -22.99
CA CYS A 6 -3.03 -24.55 -22.80
C CYS A 6 -3.39 -24.35 -21.33
N CYS A 7 -4.44 -23.55 -21.09
CA CYS A 7 -4.93 -23.18 -19.79
C CYS A 7 -6.39 -23.59 -19.64
N SER A 8 -6.77 -24.02 -18.43
CA SER A 8 -8.16 -24.33 -18.10
C SER A 8 -9.02 -23.07 -18.15
N SER A 9 -10.30 -23.22 -18.51
CA SER A 9 -11.25 -22.10 -18.58
C SER A 9 -11.67 -21.53 -17.21
N SER A 10 -11.19 -22.09 -16.10
CA SER A 10 -11.60 -21.66 -14.76
C SER A 10 -11.01 -20.27 -14.42
N PRO A 11 -11.82 -19.31 -13.92
CA PRO A 11 -11.34 -17.98 -13.58
C PRO A 11 -10.59 -18.01 -12.24
N ARG A 12 -9.32 -17.56 -12.26
CA ARG A 12 -8.48 -17.07 -11.15
C ARG A 12 -8.58 -17.79 -9.79
N GLY A 13 -7.50 -18.48 -9.40
CA GLY A 13 -7.24 -18.91 -8.02
C GLY A 13 -7.36 -20.42 -7.78
N ALA A 14 -6.36 -20.99 -7.09
CA ALA A 14 -6.22 -22.35 -6.52
C ALA A 14 -6.59 -23.61 -7.37
N GLY A 15 -7.13 -23.46 -8.58
CA GLY A 15 -7.54 -24.59 -9.45
C GLY A 15 -7.27 -24.39 -10.94
N ALA A 16 -6.66 -23.27 -11.35
CA ALA A 16 -6.27 -23.05 -12.74
C ALA A 16 -5.10 -23.97 -13.11
N LYS A 17 -5.32 -24.87 -14.07
CA LYS A 17 -4.30 -25.80 -14.58
C LYS A 17 -3.73 -25.27 -15.89
N CYS A 18 -2.41 -25.36 -16.01
CA CYS A 18 -1.66 -25.01 -17.21
C CYS A 18 -0.85 -26.21 -17.67
N ILE A 19 -0.86 -26.49 -18.97
CA ILE A 19 -0.06 -27.55 -19.57
C ILE A 19 0.80 -27.00 -20.70
N SER A 20 2.01 -27.54 -20.82
CA SER A 20 2.84 -27.43 -22.02
C SER A 20 2.57 -28.63 -22.92
N VAL A 21 2.29 -28.37 -24.20
CA VAL A 21 2.09 -29.44 -25.18
C VAL A 21 3.45 -29.84 -25.74
N CYS A 22 3.90 -31.08 -25.53
CA CYS A 22 5.23 -31.56 -25.94
C CYS A 22 5.25 -33.10 -25.96
N ALA A 23 6.05 -33.68 -26.87
CA ALA A 23 6.29 -35.12 -26.92
C ALA A 23 7.24 -35.57 -25.79
N ASP A 24 7.12 -36.83 -25.36
CA ASP A 24 7.64 -37.34 -24.07
C ASP A 24 9.10 -37.84 -24.10
N ASP A 25 9.85 -37.57 -25.17
CA ASP A 25 11.08 -38.35 -25.43
C ASP A 25 12.37 -37.73 -24.88
N SER A 26 12.28 -36.77 -23.96
CA SER A 26 13.48 -36.20 -23.31
C SER A 26 13.26 -35.90 -21.83
N MET A 27 13.83 -36.79 -21.01
CA MET A 27 14.07 -36.70 -19.56
C MET A 27 13.07 -37.44 -18.63
N GLY A 28 13.44 -38.70 -18.30
CA GLY A 28 13.34 -39.36 -16.98
C GLY A 28 12.03 -39.35 -16.19
N ASP A 29 11.43 -40.54 -16.05
CA ASP A 29 10.47 -41.07 -15.05
C ASP A 29 9.95 -40.13 -13.93
N GLY A 30 9.26 -39.07 -14.32
CA GLY A 30 8.44 -38.29 -13.41
C GLY A 30 7.29 -37.65 -14.17
N ALA A 31 6.11 -38.28 -14.16
CA ALA A 31 4.88 -37.72 -14.72
C ALA A 31 4.55 -36.37 -14.04
N GLN A 32 5.05 -35.27 -14.61
CA GLN A 32 4.76 -33.93 -14.11
C GLN A 32 3.36 -33.52 -14.58
N LYS A 33 2.49 -33.13 -13.64
CA LYS A 33 1.07 -32.75 -13.82
C LYS A 33 0.82 -31.57 -14.79
N SER A 34 1.84 -31.05 -15.47
CA SER A 34 1.85 -29.83 -16.29
C SER A 34 2.35 -30.05 -17.73
N ARG A 35 2.44 -31.30 -18.21
CA ARG A 35 2.79 -31.67 -19.59
C ARG A 35 1.67 -32.50 -20.23
N SER A 36 1.50 -32.39 -21.55
CA SER A 36 0.60 -33.26 -22.31
C SER A 36 1.16 -33.50 -23.71
N ALA A 37 1.07 -34.75 -24.19
CA ALA A 37 1.41 -35.09 -25.56
C ALA A 37 0.43 -34.41 -26.55
N PRO A 38 0.90 -33.99 -27.75
CA PRO A 38 0.01 -33.43 -28.78
C PRO A 38 -1.10 -34.42 -29.16
N LYS A 39 -2.36 -33.99 -29.12
CA LYS A 39 -3.52 -34.79 -29.55
C LYS A 39 -3.84 -34.64 -31.03
N THR A 40 -3.34 -33.59 -31.66
CA THR A 40 -3.60 -33.26 -33.08
C THR A 40 -2.37 -33.45 -33.96
N CYS A 41 -1.37 -34.20 -33.47
CA CYS A 41 -0.11 -34.49 -34.16
C CYS A 41 0.64 -33.22 -34.61
N ILE A 42 0.56 -32.14 -33.83
CA ILE A 42 1.23 -30.88 -34.13
C ILE A 42 2.69 -30.86 -33.68
N GLU A 43 3.51 -30.10 -34.40
CA GLU A 43 4.84 -29.67 -33.94
C GLU A 43 4.69 -28.60 -32.86
N ALA A 44 4.69 -29.03 -31.59
CA ALA A 44 4.23 -28.20 -30.49
C ALA A 44 5.12 -26.99 -30.15
N PHE A 45 6.36 -26.95 -30.65
CA PHE A 45 7.28 -25.80 -30.55
C PHE A 45 7.19 -24.86 -31.76
N ALA A 46 6.55 -25.31 -32.85
CA ALA A 46 6.50 -24.61 -34.12
C ALA A 46 5.09 -24.63 -34.72
N ALA A 47 4.07 -24.34 -33.91
CA ALA A 47 2.69 -24.29 -34.38
C ALA A 47 2.34 -22.92 -34.99
N THR A 48 1.35 -22.89 -35.87
CA THR A 48 0.59 -21.68 -36.21
C THR A 48 -0.46 -21.39 -35.14
N ALA A 49 -1.00 -20.16 -35.09
CA ALA A 49 -2.04 -19.79 -34.13
C ALA A 49 -3.30 -20.68 -34.27
N SER A 50 -3.66 -21.07 -35.49
CA SER A 50 -4.80 -21.95 -35.75
C SER A 50 -4.56 -23.36 -35.21
N GLN A 51 -3.39 -23.95 -35.51
CA GLN A 51 -2.98 -25.25 -34.98
C GLN A 51 -2.94 -25.25 -33.45
N ALA A 52 -2.39 -24.20 -32.84
CA ALA A 52 -2.30 -24.05 -31.40
C ALA A 52 -3.69 -23.99 -30.73
N ARG A 53 -4.67 -23.28 -31.33
CA ARG A 53 -6.05 -23.24 -30.84
C ARG A 53 -6.74 -24.60 -30.95
N THR A 54 -6.56 -25.28 -32.08
CA THR A 54 -7.12 -26.61 -32.33
C THR A 54 -6.57 -27.64 -31.35
N GLU A 55 -5.25 -27.63 -31.11
CA GLU A 55 -4.62 -28.50 -30.12
C GLU A 55 -5.15 -28.24 -28.71
N CYS A 56 -5.15 -26.99 -28.24
CA CYS A 56 -5.66 -26.71 -26.89
C CYS A 56 -7.12 -27.13 -26.73
N LYS A 57 -7.94 -26.97 -27.77
CA LYS A 57 -9.33 -27.44 -27.76
C LYS A 57 -9.40 -28.97 -27.66
N ALA A 58 -8.55 -29.71 -28.37
CA ALA A 58 -8.44 -31.17 -28.26
C ALA A 58 -7.98 -31.62 -26.85
N GLN A 59 -7.18 -30.78 -26.17
CA GLN A 59 -6.81 -30.96 -24.77
C GLN A 59 -7.95 -30.61 -23.78
N GLY A 60 -9.12 -30.17 -24.25
CA GLY A 60 -10.22 -29.72 -23.40
C GLY A 60 -9.96 -28.36 -22.74
N MET A 61 -9.05 -27.57 -23.31
CA MET A 61 -8.55 -26.31 -22.78
C MET A 61 -8.63 -25.19 -23.84
N ARG A 62 -8.15 -24.01 -23.48
CA ARG A 62 -7.94 -22.89 -24.40
C ARG A 62 -6.47 -22.50 -24.41
N LEU A 63 -6.05 -21.70 -25.39
CA LEU A 63 -4.77 -21.01 -25.28
C LEU A 63 -4.75 -20.17 -23.99
N CYS A 64 -3.57 -20.12 -23.37
CA CYS A 64 -3.36 -19.26 -22.22
C CYS A 64 -3.46 -17.77 -22.62
N ARG A 65 -4.02 -16.94 -21.74
CA ARG A 65 -3.97 -15.49 -21.87
C ARG A 65 -2.59 -14.98 -21.46
N LEU A 66 -2.23 -13.82 -21.97
CA LEU A 66 -0.98 -13.12 -21.71
C LEU A 66 -0.81 -12.83 -20.21
N GLU A 67 -1.88 -12.52 -19.49
CA GLU A 67 -1.86 -12.36 -18.03
C GLU A 67 -1.46 -13.66 -17.29
N GLU A 68 -1.94 -14.81 -17.77
CA GLU A 68 -1.68 -16.12 -17.17
C GLU A 68 -0.22 -16.57 -17.39
N LEU A 69 0.37 -16.13 -18.51
CA LEU A 69 1.77 -16.40 -18.86
C LEU A 69 2.77 -15.43 -18.20
N ARG A 70 2.37 -14.18 -17.93
CA ARG A 70 3.27 -13.15 -17.37
C ARG A 70 3.32 -13.11 -15.85
N THR A 71 2.34 -13.67 -15.15
CA THR A 71 2.28 -13.62 -13.69
C THR A 71 3.31 -14.57 -13.06
N HIS A 72 4.32 -14.03 -12.37
CA HIS A 72 5.28 -14.83 -11.61
C HIS A 72 4.55 -15.64 -10.52
N GLY A 73 4.77 -16.96 -10.50
CA GLY A 73 4.06 -17.88 -9.60
C GLY A 73 2.70 -18.38 -10.14
N SER A 74 2.34 -18.07 -11.39
CA SER A 74 1.19 -18.72 -12.05
C SER A 74 1.46 -20.21 -12.27
N ALA A 75 0.40 -21.00 -12.48
CA ALA A 75 0.51 -22.42 -12.80
C ALA A 75 1.35 -22.71 -14.06
N CYS A 76 1.58 -21.71 -14.91
CA CYS A 76 2.39 -21.82 -16.13
C CYS A 76 3.88 -21.50 -15.91
N CYS A 77 4.27 -20.79 -14.86
CA CYS A 77 5.65 -20.36 -14.70
C CYS A 77 6.53 -21.53 -14.20
N LYS A 78 7.66 -21.80 -14.87
CA LYS A 78 8.63 -22.86 -14.49
C LYS A 78 8.04 -24.27 -14.49
N SER A 79 6.97 -24.51 -15.24
CA SER A 79 6.30 -25.79 -15.38
C SER A 79 6.35 -26.27 -16.83
N GLY A 80 6.63 -27.56 -17.06
CA GLY A 80 6.53 -28.18 -18.38
C GLY A 80 7.87 -28.45 -19.09
N CYS A 81 7.89 -28.26 -20.43
CA CYS A 81 8.97 -28.62 -21.36
C CYS A 81 9.85 -27.43 -21.77
N SER A 82 10.30 -26.62 -20.80
CA SER A 82 11.20 -25.47 -21.02
C SER A 82 10.73 -24.40 -22.03
N MET A 83 9.43 -24.38 -22.35
CA MET A 83 8.82 -23.38 -23.24
C MET A 83 8.86 -21.94 -22.70
N ASP A 84 9.29 -21.75 -21.45
CA ASP A 84 9.52 -20.42 -20.88
C ASP A 84 10.65 -19.66 -21.61
N ALA A 85 11.50 -20.35 -22.38
CA ALA A 85 12.52 -19.76 -23.23
C ALA A 85 12.05 -19.47 -24.67
N GLU A 86 10.81 -19.86 -25.02
CA GLU A 86 10.28 -19.80 -26.38
C GLU A 86 9.25 -18.70 -26.56
N ARG A 87 8.99 -18.33 -27.82
CA ARG A 87 7.78 -17.59 -28.17
C ARG A 87 6.58 -18.52 -28.00
N VAL A 88 5.52 -18.05 -27.34
CA VAL A 88 4.32 -18.84 -27.05
C VAL A 88 3.08 -18.17 -27.64
N TRP A 89 2.17 -18.95 -28.24
CA TRP A 89 0.88 -18.44 -28.67
C TRP A 89 -0.04 -18.13 -27.50
N THR A 90 -0.70 -16.97 -27.55
CA THR A 90 -1.69 -16.56 -26.56
C THR A 90 -3.09 -16.54 -27.14
N ALA A 91 -4.10 -16.65 -26.26
CA ALA A 91 -5.49 -16.45 -26.65
C ALA A 91 -5.75 -15.02 -27.12
N ASP A 92 -5.01 -14.06 -26.56
CA ASP A 92 -5.14 -12.64 -26.85
C ASP A 92 -4.66 -12.30 -28.26
N SER A 93 -5.32 -11.31 -28.84
CA SER A 93 -5.04 -10.80 -30.17
C SER A 93 -4.04 -9.65 -30.09
N CYS A 94 -3.12 -9.55 -31.06
CA CYS A 94 -2.28 -8.36 -31.24
C CYS A 94 -3.09 -7.14 -31.72
N HIS A 95 -4.30 -7.37 -32.24
CA HIS A 95 -5.27 -6.31 -32.56
C HIS A 95 -6.26 -6.14 -31.40
N PRO A 96 -6.31 -4.95 -30.78
CA PRO A 96 -7.22 -4.71 -29.67
C PRO A 96 -8.67 -4.80 -30.16
N THR A 97 -9.50 -5.56 -29.45
CA THR A 97 -10.94 -5.59 -29.69
C THR A 97 -11.58 -4.24 -29.30
N PRO A 98 -12.81 -3.93 -29.73
CA PRO A 98 -13.54 -2.75 -29.23
C PRO A 98 -13.63 -2.70 -27.70
N THR A 99 -13.72 -3.86 -27.05
CA THR A 99 -13.67 -3.99 -25.58
C THR A 99 -12.30 -3.62 -25.03
N ASP A 100 -11.21 -4.06 -25.66
CA ASP A 100 -9.84 -3.69 -25.27
C ASP A 100 -9.59 -2.20 -25.46
N LEU A 101 -10.06 -1.61 -26.56
CA LEU A 101 -9.99 -0.17 -26.82
C LEU A 101 -10.81 0.62 -25.80
N GLY A 102 -11.99 0.13 -25.42
CA GLY A 102 -12.81 0.73 -24.37
C GLY A 102 -12.10 0.70 -23.01
N ARG A 103 -11.46 -0.43 -22.67
CA ARG A 103 -10.66 -0.57 -21.46
C ARG A 103 -9.45 0.37 -21.45
N GLN A 104 -8.68 0.42 -22.55
CA GLN A 104 -7.53 1.31 -22.69
C GLN A 104 -7.92 2.78 -22.57
N ARG A 105 -9.07 3.17 -23.14
CA ARG A 105 -9.62 4.53 -22.99
C ARG A 105 -9.97 4.84 -21.53
N SER A 106 -10.57 3.88 -20.81
CA SER A 106 -10.86 4.03 -19.37
C SER A 106 -9.59 4.18 -18.54
N GLU A 107 -8.61 3.29 -18.74
CA GLU A 107 -7.32 3.32 -18.04
C GLU A 107 -6.55 4.62 -18.32
N ALA A 108 -6.58 5.12 -19.56
CA ALA A 108 -5.97 6.40 -19.92
C ALA A 108 -6.67 7.59 -19.24
N ALA A 109 -8.01 7.59 -19.17
CA ALA A 109 -8.77 8.63 -18.49
C ALA A 109 -8.49 8.64 -16.98
N GLU A 110 -8.42 7.46 -16.34
CA GLU A 110 -8.05 7.32 -14.93
C GLU A 110 -6.62 7.83 -14.66
N ALA A 111 -5.66 7.47 -15.51
CA ALA A 111 -4.28 7.96 -15.40
C ALA A 111 -4.18 9.48 -15.57
N GLN A 112 -4.98 10.07 -16.47
CA GLN A 112 -5.06 11.52 -16.65
C GLN A 112 -5.66 12.21 -15.42
N ALA A 113 -6.76 11.69 -14.87
CA ALA A 113 -7.40 12.21 -13.67
C ALA A 113 -6.47 12.15 -12.45
N LEU A 114 -5.80 11.01 -12.24
CA LEU A 114 -4.78 10.86 -11.20
C LEU A 114 -3.67 11.90 -11.38
N SER A 115 -3.16 12.06 -12.61
CA SER A 115 -2.10 13.02 -12.86
C SER A 115 -2.51 14.47 -12.59
N ALA A 116 -3.76 14.84 -12.89
CA ALA A 116 -4.28 16.17 -12.58
C ALA A 116 -4.37 16.39 -11.06
N ARG A 117 -4.90 15.41 -10.32
CA ARG A 117 -4.97 15.46 -8.84
C ARG A 117 -3.60 15.56 -8.19
N LEU A 118 -2.61 14.81 -8.67
CA LEU A 118 -1.23 14.89 -8.15
C LEU A 118 -0.58 16.25 -8.44
N GLN A 119 -0.86 16.86 -9.59
CA GLN A 119 -0.42 18.23 -9.89
C GLN A 119 -1.05 19.24 -8.94
N GLU A 120 -2.36 19.16 -8.71
CA GLU A 120 -3.05 20.02 -7.73
C GLU A 120 -2.49 19.82 -6.32
N THR A 121 -2.26 18.57 -5.92
CA THR A 121 -1.67 18.23 -4.62
C THR A 121 -0.30 18.88 -4.45
N ARG A 122 0.56 18.80 -5.47
CA ARG A 122 1.88 19.44 -5.48
C ARG A 122 1.77 20.96 -5.35
N LEU A 123 0.82 21.58 -6.04
CA LEU A 123 0.59 23.03 -6.00
C LEU A 123 0.16 23.49 -4.59
N ARG A 124 -0.83 22.81 -3.98
CA ARG A 124 -1.34 23.15 -2.65
C ARG A 124 -0.36 22.86 -1.53
N CYS A 125 0.41 21.77 -1.66
CA CYS A 125 1.48 21.45 -0.72
C CYS A 125 2.66 22.43 -0.84
N GLY A 126 2.81 23.07 -2.00
CA GLY A 126 3.74 24.17 -2.19
C GLY A 126 5.19 23.74 -1.96
N PRO A 127 6.02 24.60 -1.32
CA PRO A 127 7.45 24.34 -1.16
C PRO A 127 7.80 23.12 -0.28
N LEU A 128 6.85 22.59 0.51
CA LEU A 128 7.02 21.39 1.31
C LEU A 128 7.18 20.14 0.43
N CYS A 129 6.38 20.02 -0.63
CA CYS A 129 6.42 18.87 -1.55
C CYS A 129 7.54 18.96 -2.60
N ASN A 130 8.38 20.00 -2.57
CA ASN A 130 9.60 20.04 -3.36
C ASN A 130 10.70 19.20 -2.70
N THR A 131 10.73 17.91 -3.00
CA THR A 131 11.71 16.98 -2.42
C THR A 131 13.13 17.21 -2.94
N SER A 132 13.33 17.97 -4.03
CA SER A 132 14.66 18.29 -4.59
C SER A 132 15.42 19.38 -3.82
N ARG A 133 14.85 19.90 -2.73
CA ARG A 133 15.50 20.93 -1.90
C ARG A 133 16.79 20.40 -1.25
N PRO A 134 17.79 21.26 -1.01
CA PRO A 134 18.99 20.89 -0.29
C PRO A 134 18.67 20.36 1.12
N VAL A 135 19.37 19.30 1.51
CA VAL A 135 19.29 18.73 2.86
C VAL A 135 20.57 19.10 3.62
N PHE A 136 20.42 19.81 4.73
CA PHE A 136 21.51 20.30 5.56
C PHE A 136 21.83 19.30 6.67
N ARG A 137 23.07 18.82 6.75
CA ARG A 137 23.51 17.87 7.79
C ARG A 137 24.11 18.61 8.99
N GLY A 138 23.98 18.02 10.18
CA GLY A 138 24.62 18.54 11.40
C GLY A 138 23.85 19.64 12.13
N ALA A 139 22.61 19.95 11.71
CA ALA A 139 21.76 20.87 12.46
C ALA A 139 21.29 20.23 13.78
N GLY A 140 21.55 20.90 14.90
CA GLY A 140 20.95 20.56 16.20
C GLY A 140 21.26 19.16 16.75
N ASN A 141 22.43 18.58 16.43
CA ASN A 141 22.81 17.21 16.81
C ASN A 141 21.86 16.11 16.33
N LEU A 142 21.08 16.36 15.27
CA LEU A 142 20.23 15.35 14.67
C LEU A 142 21.08 14.38 13.82
N PRO A 143 20.83 13.05 13.91
CA PRO A 143 21.57 12.06 13.14
C PRO A 143 21.21 12.07 11.63
N PHE A 144 20.15 12.80 11.26
CA PHE A 144 19.66 12.96 9.89
C PHE A 144 19.75 14.41 9.44
N GLY A 145 19.82 14.61 8.13
CA GLY A 145 19.79 15.95 7.54
C GLY A 145 18.41 16.57 7.56
N THR A 146 18.33 17.89 7.57
CA THR A 146 17.09 18.66 7.68
C THR A 146 16.91 19.63 6.51
N THR A 147 15.65 19.95 6.22
CA THR A 147 15.25 21.05 5.34
C THR A 147 14.00 21.69 5.94
N THR A 148 13.84 22.99 5.77
CA THR A 148 12.67 23.73 6.27
C THR A 148 11.94 24.34 5.08
N ALA A 149 10.61 24.32 5.11
CA ALA A 149 9.74 24.94 4.13
C ALA A 149 8.59 25.67 4.83
N PRO A 150 8.07 26.77 4.27
CA PRO A 150 6.83 27.39 4.74
C PRO A 150 5.65 26.43 4.54
N LEU A 151 4.62 26.60 5.37
CA LEU A 151 3.49 25.69 5.48
C LEU A 151 2.17 26.46 5.46
N GLU A 152 1.30 26.13 4.48
CA GLU A 152 -0.05 26.70 4.38
C GLU A 152 -1.08 25.68 4.88
N CYS A 153 -1.44 25.79 6.17
CA CYS A 153 -2.28 24.80 6.83
C CYS A 153 -3.65 24.63 6.19
N ASP A 154 -4.33 25.73 5.83
CA ASP A 154 -5.64 25.65 5.18
C ASP A 154 -5.57 24.96 3.82
N ALA A 155 -4.51 25.20 3.05
CA ALA A 155 -4.30 24.55 1.76
C ALA A 155 -4.10 23.03 1.90
N LEU A 156 -3.36 22.59 2.93
CA LEU A 156 -3.17 21.16 3.21
C LEU A 156 -4.44 20.47 3.71
N TYR A 157 -5.22 21.13 4.58
CA TYR A 157 -6.47 20.58 5.09
C TYR A 157 -7.60 20.58 4.04
N ALA A 158 -7.44 21.31 2.93
CA ALA A 158 -8.32 21.26 1.78
C ALA A 158 -8.04 20.08 0.82
N LEU A 159 -6.90 19.39 0.97
CA LEU A 159 -6.61 18.19 0.17
C LEU A 159 -7.48 17.00 0.61
N GLU A 160 -7.98 16.24 -0.36
CA GLU A 160 -8.71 14.99 -0.09
C GLU A 160 -7.75 13.84 0.22
N ASP A 161 -8.14 13.01 1.20
CA ASP A 161 -7.36 11.86 1.66
C ASP A 161 -7.91 10.52 1.17
N GLU A 162 -9.16 10.51 0.74
CA GLU A 162 -9.87 9.29 0.36
C GLU A 162 -9.58 8.97 -1.10
N ALA A 163 -9.24 7.71 -1.36
CA ALA A 163 -9.08 7.22 -2.72
C ALA A 163 -10.37 7.41 -3.53
N SER A 164 -10.24 7.91 -4.76
CA SER A 164 -11.35 7.95 -5.70
C SER A 164 -11.85 6.54 -6.02
N ALA A 165 -13.09 6.42 -6.52
CA ALA A 165 -13.68 5.12 -6.88
C ALA A 165 -12.87 4.33 -7.93
N GLY A 166 -11.94 4.95 -8.67
CA GLY A 166 -10.99 4.27 -9.55
C GLY A 166 -9.80 3.69 -8.77
N GLU A 167 -9.25 4.46 -7.85
CA GLU A 167 -8.15 4.07 -6.96
C GLU A 167 -8.56 2.98 -5.94
N THR A 168 -9.84 2.89 -5.61
CA THR A 168 -10.35 1.87 -4.66
C THR A 168 -10.53 0.48 -5.27
N ARG A 169 -10.64 0.36 -6.60
CA ARG A 169 -11.07 -0.90 -7.24
C ARG A 169 -10.00 -1.98 -7.28
N ARG A 170 -8.72 -1.61 -7.28
CA ARG A 170 -7.56 -2.54 -7.29
C ARG A 170 -6.34 -1.83 -6.69
N PRO A 171 -5.43 -2.52 -5.99
CA PRO A 171 -4.13 -1.95 -5.72
C PRO A 171 -3.51 -1.56 -7.05
N LEU A 172 -3.25 -0.26 -7.26
CA LEU A 172 -2.71 0.23 -8.52
C LEU A 172 -1.37 -0.45 -8.75
N LEU A 173 -1.33 -1.27 -9.81
CA LEU A 173 -0.13 -1.99 -10.19
C LEU A 173 0.92 -0.96 -10.63
N ARG A 174 2.20 -1.28 -10.43
CA ARG A 174 3.34 -0.45 -10.90
C ARG A 174 3.23 -0.08 -12.39
N SER A 175 2.54 -0.87 -13.20
CA SER A 175 2.29 -0.61 -14.63
C SER A 175 1.16 0.39 -14.91
N GLU A 176 0.31 0.69 -13.92
CA GLU A 176 -0.87 1.57 -14.05
C GLU A 176 -0.54 3.01 -13.61
N LEU A 177 0.50 3.20 -12.82
CA LEU A 177 1.04 4.53 -12.50
C LEU A 177 1.89 5.04 -13.67
N PRO A 178 1.66 6.27 -14.18
CA PRO A 178 2.54 6.86 -15.18
C PRO A 178 3.98 6.87 -14.67
N SER A 179 4.90 6.27 -15.43
CA SER A 179 6.30 6.03 -15.00
C SER A 179 6.99 7.29 -14.46
N ARG A 180 6.61 8.48 -14.96
CA ARG A 180 7.10 9.77 -14.45
C ARG A 180 6.82 9.98 -12.96
N TRP A 181 5.61 9.67 -12.47
CA TRP A 181 5.26 9.90 -11.06
C TRP A 181 6.02 8.94 -10.14
N ILE A 182 6.24 7.72 -10.61
CA ILE A 182 7.05 6.73 -9.92
C ILE A 182 8.49 7.23 -9.75
N ILE A 183 9.12 7.66 -10.85
CA ILE A 183 10.55 8.05 -10.87
C ILE A 183 10.76 9.44 -10.24
N GLU A 184 9.93 10.41 -10.57
CA GLU A 184 10.15 11.80 -10.14
C GLU A 184 9.67 12.04 -8.71
N ALA A 185 8.56 11.40 -8.29
CA ALA A 185 7.92 11.70 -7.02
C ALA A 185 8.10 10.57 -5.99
N TYR A 186 7.56 9.37 -6.21
CA TYR A 186 7.61 8.27 -5.22
C TYR A 186 9.04 7.83 -4.86
N THR A 187 9.95 7.80 -5.85
CA THR A 187 11.37 7.50 -5.59
C THR A 187 12.20 8.75 -5.28
N MET A 188 11.53 9.89 -5.17
CA MET A 188 12.11 11.21 -4.93
C MET A 188 13.22 11.57 -5.93
N GLY A 189 12.94 11.42 -7.23
CA GLY A 189 13.91 11.63 -8.30
C GLY A 189 14.92 10.49 -8.44
N GLY A 190 14.50 9.25 -8.15
CA GLY A 190 15.37 8.07 -8.20
C GLY A 190 16.35 7.91 -7.02
N ARG A 191 16.25 8.74 -5.98
CA ARG A 191 17.09 8.64 -4.78
C ARG A 191 16.85 7.36 -3.98
N TYR A 192 15.61 6.85 -4.01
CA TYR A 192 15.24 5.62 -3.33
C TYR A 192 14.83 4.54 -4.34
N PRO A 193 15.49 3.38 -4.35
CA PRO A 193 15.15 2.32 -5.28
C PRO A 193 13.79 1.70 -4.95
N LEU A 194 13.07 1.24 -5.99
CA LEU A 194 11.87 0.44 -5.80
C LEU A 194 12.25 -1.03 -5.69
N PHE A 195 11.89 -1.62 -4.57
CA PHE A 195 12.08 -3.05 -4.35
C PHE A 195 10.92 -3.84 -4.98
N PRO A 196 11.21 -4.90 -5.74
CA PRO A 196 10.17 -5.83 -6.18
C PRO A 196 9.63 -6.59 -4.96
N GLY A 197 8.32 -6.49 -4.72
CA GLY A 197 7.64 -7.16 -3.61
C GLY A 197 6.15 -7.32 -3.89
N GLN A 198 5.48 -8.16 -3.10
CA GLN A 198 4.02 -8.24 -3.12
C GLN A 198 3.47 -6.97 -2.47
N GLY A 199 2.72 -6.18 -3.23
CA GLY A 199 2.00 -5.02 -2.68
C GLY A 199 1.01 -5.48 -1.61
N MET A 200 0.93 -4.75 -0.50
CA MET A 200 -0.09 -4.99 0.53
C MET A 200 -1.37 -4.26 0.14
N SER A 201 -2.51 -4.96 0.13
CA SER A 201 -3.80 -4.42 -0.30
C SER A 201 -4.84 -4.32 0.82
N ASN A 202 -4.39 -4.03 2.06
CA ASN A 202 -5.32 -3.71 3.15
C ASN A 202 -6.15 -2.49 2.74
N GLN A 203 -7.47 -2.51 2.94
CA GLN A 203 -8.36 -1.42 2.53
C GLN A 203 -9.55 -1.30 3.50
N TYR A 204 -9.79 -0.10 4.02
CA TYR A 204 -10.92 0.16 4.92
C TYR A 204 -12.11 0.81 4.20
N PHE A 205 -11.91 1.86 3.39
CA PHE A 205 -13.00 2.51 2.62
C PHE A 205 -14.25 2.82 3.45
N GLY A 206 -14.06 3.49 4.60
CA GLY A 206 -15.14 3.82 5.53
C GLY A 206 -15.61 2.67 6.44
N LYS A 207 -15.00 1.49 6.33
CA LYS A 207 -15.19 0.37 7.26
C LYS A 207 -14.37 0.56 8.53
N THR A 208 -14.57 -0.34 9.47
CA THR A 208 -13.92 -0.32 10.77
C THR A 208 -12.50 -0.88 10.72
N ALA A 209 -11.63 -0.41 11.62
CA ALA A 209 -10.28 -0.95 11.79
C ALA A 209 -10.30 -2.41 12.29
N MET A 210 -9.13 -3.06 12.26
CA MET A 210 -8.93 -4.43 12.75
C MET A 210 -9.47 -4.65 14.18
N SER A 211 -9.22 -3.71 15.10
CA SER A 211 -9.86 -3.69 16.42
C SER A 211 -10.84 -2.50 16.50
N PRO A 212 -12.12 -2.70 16.12
CA PRO A 212 -13.07 -1.62 15.89
C PRO A 212 -13.60 -0.95 17.17
N HIS A 213 -13.47 -1.63 18.32
CA HIS A 213 -13.91 -1.10 19.61
C HIS A 213 -12.86 -1.34 20.70
N TRP A 214 -12.36 -0.25 21.30
CA TRP A 214 -11.37 -0.28 22.37
C TRP A 214 -12.03 -0.07 23.72
N THR A 215 -12.18 -1.16 24.49
CA THR A 215 -12.78 -1.08 25.83
C THR A 215 -11.82 -0.45 26.85
N ALA A 216 -12.38 0.25 27.82
CA ALA A 216 -11.64 0.90 28.89
C ALA A 216 -10.88 -0.13 29.72
N SER A 217 -11.44 -1.34 29.86
CA SER A 217 -10.80 -2.45 30.56
C SER A 217 -9.53 -2.92 29.84
N THR A 218 -9.59 -3.07 28.52
CA THR A 218 -8.44 -3.48 27.69
C THR A 218 -7.35 -2.41 27.73
N VAL A 219 -7.72 -1.14 27.53
CA VAL A 219 -6.78 -0.01 27.58
C VAL A 219 -6.11 0.06 28.95
N LYS A 220 -6.87 -0.03 30.06
CA LYS A 220 -6.30 -0.01 31.42
C LYS A 220 -5.30 -1.14 31.67
N LYS A 221 -5.57 -2.35 31.17
CA LYS A 221 -4.63 -3.48 31.25
C LYS A 221 -3.34 -3.18 30.48
N MET A 222 -3.46 -2.68 29.25
CA MET A 222 -2.29 -2.33 28.43
C MET A 222 -1.47 -1.20 29.06
N VAL A 223 -2.13 -0.19 29.65
CA VAL A 223 -1.45 0.88 30.40
C VAL A 223 -0.69 0.32 31.60
N ALA A 224 -1.28 -0.62 32.34
CA ALA A 224 -0.59 -1.26 33.46
C ALA A 224 0.63 -2.06 32.98
N GLN A 225 0.53 -2.78 31.87
CA GLN A 225 1.66 -3.50 31.26
C GLN A 225 2.75 -2.53 30.78
N ALA A 226 2.38 -1.41 30.16
CA ALA A 226 3.33 -0.41 29.68
C ALA A 226 4.11 0.23 30.83
N ARG A 227 3.45 0.52 31.97
CA ARG A 227 4.12 1.00 33.19
C ARG A 227 5.12 0.00 33.76
N LEU A 228 4.89 -1.29 33.54
CA LEU A 228 5.80 -2.37 33.91
C LEU A 228 6.80 -2.70 32.80
N ARG A 229 6.80 -1.96 31.69
CA ARG A 229 7.66 -2.21 30.50
C ARG A 229 7.53 -3.63 29.95
N ALA A 230 6.31 -4.17 30.04
CA ALA A 230 5.94 -5.54 29.65
C ALA A 230 4.79 -5.59 28.63
N LEU A 231 4.37 -4.44 28.09
CA LEU A 231 3.36 -4.37 27.04
C LEU A 231 3.99 -4.87 25.73
N PRO A 232 3.47 -5.95 25.10
CA PRO A 232 4.04 -6.44 23.85
C PRO A 232 3.77 -5.53 22.65
N GLY A 233 2.67 -4.78 22.64
CA GLY A 233 2.28 -4.02 21.45
C GLY A 233 2.15 -4.89 20.20
N ASN A 234 2.21 -4.26 19.02
CA ASN A 234 2.17 -4.99 17.75
C ASN A 234 3.54 -5.55 17.32
N TYR A 235 4.63 -4.97 17.84
CA TYR A 235 6.01 -5.26 17.40
C TYR A 235 6.89 -5.92 18.48
N GLY A 236 6.29 -6.35 19.59
CA GLY A 236 7.01 -6.96 20.70
C GLY A 236 7.38 -5.98 21.81
N VAL A 237 7.70 -6.56 22.97
CA VAL A 237 7.99 -5.80 24.20
C VAL A 237 9.18 -4.85 24.01
N ASP A 238 10.20 -5.29 23.30
CA ASP A 238 11.41 -4.50 23.08
C ASP A 238 11.13 -3.21 22.29
N GLU A 239 10.36 -3.28 21.21
CA GLU A 239 9.99 -2.10 20.43
C GLU A 239 9.04 -1.17 21.21
N THR A 240 8.12 -1.75 21.98
CA THR A 240 7.27 -0.97 22.88
C THR A 240 8.09 -0.22 23.93
N ASN A 241 9.15 -0.85 24.44
CA ASN A 241 10.07 -0.24 25.40
C ASN A 241 10.91 0.88 24.77
N ARG A 242 11.36 0.73 23.51
CA ARG A 242 12.02 1.83 22.78
C ARG A 242 11.09 3.01 22.54
N LEU A 243 9.82 2.76 22.22
CA LEU A 243 8.81 3.80 22.15
C LEU A 243 8.69 4.53 23.50
N LEU A 244 8.55 3.80 24.61
CA LEU A 244 8.48 4.39 25.95
C LEU A 244 9.70 5.28 26.26
N ASP A 245 10.92 4.87 25.89
CA ASP A 245 12.13 5.69 26.05
C ASP A 245 12.06 7.00 25.25
N GLY A 246 11.47 6.97 24.05
CA GLY A 246 11.19 8.15 23.25
C GLY A 246 10.14 9.06 23.90
N LEU A 247 9.07 8.48 24.45
CA LEU A 247 8.00 9.22 25.11
C LEU A 247 8.46 9.88 26.42
N GLU A 248 9.37 9.24 27.16
CA GLU A 248 10.00 9.84 28.35
C GLU A 248 10.76 11.12 28.00
N LYS A 249 11.54 11.11 26.90
CA LYS A 249 12.24 12.31 26.39
C LYS A 249 11.27 13.37 25.89
N ALA A 250 10.10 12.97 25.38
CA ALA A 250 9.07 13.88 24.91
C ALA A 250 8.25 14.54 26.05
N GLN A 251 8.39 14.08 27.29
CA GLN A 251 7.77 14.68 28.49
C GLN A 251 6.25 14.84 28.38
N LEU A 252 5.55 13.73 28.16
CA LEU A 252 4.10 13.72 27.87
C LEU A 252 3.19 14.03 29.06
N ARG A 253 3.73 14.17 30.28
CA ARG A 253 2.93 14.37 31.49
C ARG A 253 1.97 15.55 31.35
N GLY A 254 0.68 15.29 31.44
CA GLY A 254 -0.37 16.30 31.35
C GLY A 254 -0.65 16.82 29.93
N ARG A 255 0.07 16.34 28.90
CA ARG A 255 -0.12 16.79 27.52
C ARG A 255 -1.28 16.06 26.84
N THR A 256 -1.94 16.75 25.92
CA THR A 256 -2.82 16.15 24.91
C THR A 256 -1.96 15.64 23.76
N VAL A 257 -2.13 14.39 23.37
CA VAL A 257 -1.28 13.71 22.38
C VAL A 257 -2.10 13.34 21.14
N LEU A 258 -1.54 13.56 19.96
CA LEU A 258 -2.06 13.00 18.71
C LEU A 258 -1.25 11.75 18.35
N VAL A 259 -1.91 10.61 18.19
CA VAL A 259 -1.33 9.39 17.62
C VAL A 259 -1.76 9.30 16.16
N ILE A 260 -0.82 9.18 15.23
CA ILE A 260 -1.08 8.96 13.81
C ILE A 260 -0.84 7.48 13.49
N GLY A 261 -1.93 6.79 13.19
CA GLY A 261 -1.97 5.35 12.93
C GLY A 261 -1.85 4.51 14.20
N SER A 262 -2.84 3.64 14.43
CA SER A 262 -2.82 2.61 15.46
C SER A 262 -4.11 1.79 15.37
N GLU A 263 -4.05 0.56 14.82
CA GLU A 263 -5.24 -0.29 14.73
C GLU A 263 -5.65 -0.92 16.08
N ASN A 264 -4.72 -0.98 17.04
CA ASN A 264 -4.91 -1.50 18.41
C ASN A 264 -4.33 -0.49 19.41
N PRO A 265 -4.87 -0.31 20.63
CA PRO A 265 -4.56 0.84 21.48
C PRO A 265 -3.23 0.74 22.26
N TRP A 266 -2.17 0.17 21.67
CA TRP A 266 -0.90 -0.07 22.36
C TRP A 266 -0.02 1.20 22.43
N VAL A 267 0.01 2.01 21.38
CA VAL A 267 0.69 3.32 21.37
C VAL A 267 -0.02 4.28 22.32
N GLU A 268 -1.35 4.26 22.30
CA GLU A 268 -2.23 5.01 23.19
C GLU A 268 -1.99 4.63 24.65
N ALA A 269 -1.91 3.33 24.93
CA ALA A 269 -1.58 2.84 26.26
C ALA A 269 -0.17 3.29 26.71
N ALA A 270 0.83 3.27 25.82
CA ALA A 270 2.17 3.76 26.12
C ALA A 270 2.18 5.27 26.41
N CYS A 271 1.41 6.07 25.67
CA CYS A 271 1.26 7.51 25.91
C CYS A 271 0.59 7.78 27.27
N LEU A 272 -0.49 7.07 27.59
CA LEU A 272 -1.18 7.17 28.88
C LEU A 272 -0.30 6.70 30.05
N ALA A 273 0.51 5.65 29.85
CA ALA A 273 1.50 5.20 30.82
C ALA A 273 2.58 6.26 31.08
N SER A 274 2.98 6.99 30.03
CA SER A 274 3.92 8.12 30.08
C SER A 274 3.29 9.42 30.64
N GLY A 275 2.03 9.37 31.06
CA GLY A 275 1.36 10.46 31.77
C GLY A 275 0.57 11.43 30.90
N ALA A 276 0.30 11.10 29.62
CA ALA A 276 -0.59 11.89 28.77
C ALA A 276 -1.95 12.14 29.46
N ALA A 277 -2.46 13.37 29.37
CA ALA A 277 -3.78 13.72 29.91
C ALA A 277 -4.89 13.12 29.04
N HIS A 278 -4.71 13.20 27.72
CA HIS A 278 -5.64 12.69 26.71
C HIS A 278 -4.87 12.27 25.46
N VAL A 279 -5.38 11.27 24.75
CA VAL A 279 -4.80 10.79 23.49
C VAL A 279 -5.89 10.74 22.43
N THR A 280 -5.66 11.40 21.30
CA THR A 280 -6.50 11.31 20.11
C THR A 280 -5.78 10.46 19.07
N THR A 281 -6.40 9.41 18.55
CA THR A 281 -5.87 8.59 17.46
C THR A 281 -6.50 9.01 16.14
N LEU A 282 -5.66 9.22 15.13
CA LEU A 282 -6.04 9.40 13.73
C LEU A 282 -5.77 8.10 12.97
N GLU A 283 -6.82 7.44 12.48
CA GLU A 283 -6.73 6.12 11.82
C GLU A 283 -7.71 6.02 10.64
N TYR A 284 -7.33 5.36 9.54
CA TYR A 284 -8.17 5.21 8.36
C TYR A 284 -9.42 4.34 8.65
N GLY A 285 -9.22 3.25 9.39
CA GLY A 285 -10.32 2.41 9.85
C GLY A 285 -11.08 3.07 11.01
N ARG A 286 -12.41 3.10 10.94
CA ARG A 286 -13.22 3.63 12.04
C ARG A 286 -13.01 2.80 13.31
N ILE A 287 -12.71 3.49 14.41
CA ILE A 287 -12.56 2.91 15.75
C ILE A 287 -13.49 3.68 16.71
N THR A 288 -14.02 2.98 17.69
CA THR A 288 -14.75 3.57 18.83
C THR A 288 -14.08 3.19 20.14
N THR A 289 -14.26 3.99 21.19
CA THR A 289 -13.73 3.70 22.53
C THR A 289 -14.64 4.24 23.62
N ASP A 290 -14.73 3.53 24.74
CA ASP A 290 -15.39 3.96 25.98
C ASP A 290 -14.37 4.42 27.04
N HIS A 291 -13.07 4.46 26.71
CA HIS A 291 -12.04 4.94 27.63
C HIS A 291 -12.07 6.48 27.70
N PRO A 292 -12.23 7.09 28.89
CA PRO A 292 -12.52 8.53 29.01
C PRO A 292 -11.36 9.46 28.60
N LYS A 293 -10.15 8.91 28.45
CA LYS A 293 -8.95 9.66 28.02
C LYS A 293 -8.54 9.41 26.57
N LEU A 294 -9.37 8.69 25.81
CA LEU A 294 -9.11 8.40 24.41
C LEU A 294 -10.18 9.03 23.53
N SER A 295 -9.78 9.38 22.31
CA SER A 295 -10.69 9.72 21.22
C SER A 295 -10.11 9.19 19.92
N THR A 296 -10.95 8.84 18.97
CA THR A 296 -10.55 8.23 17.70
C THR A 296 -11.26 8.93 16.57
N TYR A 297 -10.53 9.30 15.52
CA TYR A 297 -11.07 9.97 14.34
C TYR A 297 -10.53 9.32 13.07
N THR A 298 -11.41 9.21 12.08
CA THR A 298 -11.00 9.03 10.69
C THR A 298 -10.40 10.33 10.12
N PRO A 299 -9.63 10.28 9.02
CA PRO A 299 -9.13 11.49 8.37
C PRO A 299 -10.22 12.51 8.04
N SER A 300 -11.37 12.07 7.52
CA SER A 300 -12.49 12.97 7.21
C SER A 300 -13.08 13.62 8.47
N GLU A 301 -13.28 12.87 9.55
CA GLU A 301 -13.75 13.42 10.83
C GLU A 301 -12.74 14.39 11.46
N PHE A 302 -11.45 14.08 11.37
CA PHE A 302 -10.39 14.95 11.88
C PHE A 302 -10.33 16.27 11.11
N ARG A 303 -10.40 16.23 9.76
CA ARG A 303 -10.47 17.41 8.91
C ARG A 303 -11.70 18.26 9.22
N GLN A 304 -12.87 17.63 9.37
CA GLN A 304 -14.11 18.33 9.73
C GLN A 304 -13.97 19.04 11.09
N ARG A 305 -13.49 18.33 12.12
CA ARG A 305 -13.26 18.95 13.44
C ARG A 305 -12.25 20.09 13.39
N ARG A 306 -11.23 20.00 12.55
CA ARG A 306 -10.27 21.09 12.32
C ARG A 306 -10.98 22.31 11.75
N GLN A 307 -11.77 22.12 10.69
CA GLN A 307 -12.53 23.20 10.03
C GLN A 307 -13.52 23.87 11.00
N GLU A 308 -14.12 23.08 11.89
CA GLU A 308 -15.04 23.57 12.94
C GLU A 308 -14.32 24.21 14.13
N GLY A 309 -12.97 24.23 14.17
CA GLY A 309 -12.20 24.75 15.30
C GLY A 309 -12.33 23.92 16.59
N LYS A 310 -12.72 22.65 16.47
CA LYS A 310 -13.02 21.74 17.60
C LYS A 310 -11.87 20.80 17.98
N LEU A 311 -10.74 20.88 17.28
CA LEU A 311 -9.56 20.12 17.67
C LEU A 311 -8.81 20.83 18.81
N PRO A 312 -8.32 20.08 19.82
CA PRO A 312 -7.41 20.65 20.80
C PRO A 312 -6.05 20.94 20.15
N SER A 313 -5.25 21.79 20.81
CA SER A 313 -3.83 21.87 20.50
C SER A 313 -3.11 20.66 21.09
N PHE A 314 -2.25 20.03 20.29
CA PHE A 314 -1.53 18.81 20.69
C PHE A 314 -0.11 19.12 21.16
N GLY A 315 0.20 18.78 22.41
CA GLY A 315 1.53 18.98 22.99
C GLY A 315 2.54 17.92 22.57
N ALA A 316 2.10 16.84 21.94
CA ALA A 316 2.98 15.88 21.29
C ALA A 316 2.25 15.15 20.16
N ILE A 317 3.02 14.75 19.16
CA ILE A 317 2.61 13.91 18.05
C ILE A 317 3.41 12.61 18.15
N VAL A 318 2.74 11.47 18.05
CA VAL A 318 3.36 10.15 18.10
C VAL A 318 2.91 9.35 16.89
N THR A 319 3.83 8.67 16.23
CA THR A 319 3.50 7.72 15.17
C THR A 319 4.45 6.54 15.24
N PHE A 320 3.94 5.34 15.00
CA PHE A 320 4.73 4.12 15.04
C PHE A 320 4.35 3.24 13.86
N SER A 321 5.28 3.05 12.92
CA SER A 321 5.06 2.31 11.67
C SER A 321 3.68 2.58 11.03
N SER A 322 3.46 3.84 10.64
CA SER A 322 2.22 4.29 10.02
C SER A 322 2.46 5.28 8.87
N VAL A 323 3.17 6.38 9.12
CA VAL A 323 3.29 7.48 8.14
C VAL A 323 4.03 7.07 6.87
N GLU A 324 4.89 6.06 6.93
CA GLU A 324 5.58 5.49 5.77
C GLU A 324 4.64 4.82 4.76
N HIS A 325 3.39 4.57 5.15
CA HIS A 325 2.35 4.01 4.29
C HIS A 325 1.45 5.07 3.64
N SER A 326 1.50 6.32 4.12
CA SER A 326 0.61 7.38 3.65
C SER A 326 0.85 7.72 2.19
N GLY A 327 -0.22 7.68 1.41
CA GLY A 327 -0.23 7.96 -0.02
C GLY A 327 0.12 6.77 -0.91
N LEU A 328 0.24 5.56 -0.36
CA LEU A 328 0.54 4.35 -1.15
C LEU A 328 -0.72 3.60 -1.63
N GLY A 329 -1.92 4.09 -1.31
CA GLY A 329 -3.18 3.41 -1.63
C GLY A 329 -3.56 2.32 -0.64
N ARG A 330 -2.71 2.08 0.37
CA ARG A 330 -2.95 1.12 1.43
C ARG A 330 -3.90 1.73 2.45
N TYR A 331 -4.75 0.90 3.04
CA TYR A 331 -5.84 1.27 3.94
C TYR A 331 -6.96 2.10 3.28
N GLY A 332 -6.83 2.38 2.00
CA GLY A 332 -7.83 3.05 1.17
C GLY A 332 -7.63 4.56 1.03
N ASP A 333 -6.42 5.03 1.29
CA ASP A 333 -6.05 6.41 1.04
C ASP A 333 -5.76 6.70 -0.44
N ALA A 334 -5.89 7.95 -0.85
CA ALA A 334 -5.59 8.35 -2.21
C ALA A 334 -4.10 8.18 -2.50
N LEU A 335 -3.75 7.81 -3.75
CA LEU A 335 -2.34 7.79 -4.15
C LEU A 335 -1.74 9.19 -4.02
N ASN A 336 -0.64 9.32 -3.31
CA ASN A 336 0.00 10.60 -3.07
C ASN A 336 1.49 10.39 -2.76
N PRO A 337 2.41 10.74 -3.66
CA PRO A 337 3.84 10.56 -3.41
C PRO A 337 4.40 11.46 -2.29
N TRP A 338 3.59 12.34 -1.72
CA TRP A 338 3.92 13.19 -0.59
C TRP A 338 3.01 12.94 0.62
N GLY A 339 2.30 11.81 0.66
CA GLY A 339 1.31 11.50 1.69
C GLY A 339 1.91 11.52 3.10
N ASP A 340 3.12 10.99 3.27
CA ASP A 340 3.90 11.00 4.50
C ASP A 340 4.24 12.42 4.97
N LEU A 341 4.77 13.26 4.07
CA LEU A 341 5.11 14.66 4.33
C LEU A 341 3.87 15.47 4.71
N ILE A 342 2.77 15.26 3.99
CA ILE A 342 1.50 15.95 4.24
C ILE A 342 0.88 15.49 5.56
N ALA A 343 0.97 14.21 5.92
CA ALA A 343 0.48 13.70 7.21
C ALA A 343 1.19 14.38 8.38
N ILE A 344 2.54 14.42 8.35
CA ILE A 344 3.33 15.11 9.39
C ILE A 344 3.06 16.62 9.39
N ALA A 345 2.93 17.24 8.22
CA ALA A 345 2.69 18.67 8.12
C ALA A 345 1.29 19.08 8.62
N ARG A 346 0.27 18.25 8.40
CA ARG A 346 -1.04 18.49 9.02
C ARG A 346 -1.00 18.31 10.52
N ALA A 347 -0.28 17.31 11.03
CA ALA A 347 -0.08 17.16 12.46
C ALA A 347 0.64 18.38 13.07
N TRP A 348 1.62 18.94 12.36
CA TRP A 348 2.28 20.19 12.74
C TRP A 348 1.29 21.37 12.83
N CYS A 349 0.35 21.48 11.88
CA CYS A 349 -0.66 22.55 11.87
C CYS A 349 -1.62 22.55 13.07
N VAL A 350 -1.71 21.46 13.83
CA VAL A 350 -2.54 21.35 15.04
C VAL A 350 -1.69 21.16 16.30
N ALA A 351 -0.37 21.19 16.17
CA ALA A 351 0.56 21.04 17.27
C ALA A 351 0.71 22.36 18.06
N ALA A 352 1.00 22.25 19.34
CA ALA A 352 1.49 23.36 20.14
C ALA A 352 2.88 23.81 19.65
N THR A 353 3.27 25.04 19.95
CA THR A 353 4.57 25.61 19.51
C THR A 353 5.78 24.86 20.07
N ASP A 354 5.65 24.25 21.25
CA ASP A 354 6.68 23.47 21.92
C ASP A 354 6.49 21.96 21.78
N ALA A 355 5.58 21.53 20.89
CA ALA A 355 5.22 20.13 20.72
C ALA A 355 6.43 19.28 20.31
N LYS A 356 6.40 18.02 20.74
CA LYS A 356 7.41 17.02 20.39
C LYS A 356 6.84 16.02 19.40
N LEU A 357 7.66 15.63 18.42
CA LEU A 357 7.36 14.50 17.53
C LEU A 357 8.15 13.28 18.02
N VAL A 358 7.46 12.17 18.25
CA VAL A 358 8.06 10.85 18.47
C VAL A 358 7.68 9.98 17.29
N ILE A 359 8.69 9.48 16.57
CA ILE A 359 8.53 8.58 15.43
C ILE A 359 9.23 7.26 15.75
N GLY A 360 8.51 6.15 15.58
CA GLY A 360 8.97 4.80 15.92
C GLY A 360 8.78 3.81 14.78
#